data_AF-A0A958UY17-F1
#
_entry.id   AF-A0A958UY17-F1
#
_cell.length_a   1.000
_cell.length_b   1.000
_cell.length_c   1.000
_cell.angle_alpha   90.00
_cell.angle_beta   90.00
_cell.angle_gamma   90.00
#
_symmetry.space_group_name_H-M   'P 1'
#
loop_
_entity.id
_entity.type
_entity.pdbx_description
1 polymer ?
#
loop_
_entity_poly.entity_id
_entity_poly.type
_entity_poly.pdbx_seq_one_letter_code
_entity_poly.pdbx_strand_id
1 'polypeptide(L)'
;NDKLLQQLTVDIPDTLRAAIGKEQEQGKTVSYIVIAEKAVGYVTISDAIKINSKEAIKELQELGIDVFMLTGDNERTARAVAGELNLKHYKAACLPEDKLNEIKRLQDAGKLVAMAGDGINDSPALAQADVGIAMGTGTDIAMESAA
;
A
#
# COMPACT_ATOMS: atom_id res chain seq x y z
N ASN A 1 8.87 -6.06 -17.66
CA ASN A 1 8.92 -4.66 -17.19
C ASN A 1 9.63 -3.81 -18.26
N ASP A 2 9.54 -2.49 -18.20
CA ASP A 2 10.02 -1.59 -19.27
C ASP A 2 11.51 -1.75 -19.58
N LYS A 3 12.32 -1.98 -18.54
CA LYS A 3 13.77 -2.21 -18.70
C LYS A 3 14.07 -3.42 -19.59
N LEU A 4 13.34 -4.51 -19.42
CA LEU A 4 13.50 -5.72 -20.24
C LEU A 4 13.11 -5.48 -21.70
N LEU A 5 12.05 -4.69 -21.95
CA LEU A 5 11.63 -4.37 -23.33
C LEU A 5 12.64 -3.49 -24.07
N GLN A 6 13.26 -2.55 -23.35
CA GLN A 6 14.34 -1.72 -23.90
C GLN A 6 15.57 -2.56 -24.27
N GLN A 7 15.91 -3.57 -23.47
CA GLN A 7 17.01 -4.49 -23.77
C GLN A 7 16.70 -5.39 -24.98
N LEU A 8 15.45 -5.79 -25.13
CA LEU A 8 15.00 -6.67 -26.22
C LEU A 8 14.56 -5.91 -27.48
N THR A 9 14.71 -4.58 -27.51
CA THR A 9 14.31 -3.70 -28.63
C THR A 9 12.88 -3.96 -29.11
N VAL A 10 11.97 -4.23 -28.16
CA VAL A 10 10.57 -4.60 -28.46
C VAL A 10 9.74 -3.35 -28.69
N ASP A 11 9.06 -3.29 -29.84
CA ASP A 11 8.10 -2.23 -30.12
C ASP A 11 6.78 -2.44 -29.35
N ILE A 12 6.31 -1.36 -28.72
CA ILE A 12 5.05 -1.30 -27.98
C ILE A 12 4.07 -0.42 -28.78
N PRO A 13 2.95 -0.97 -29.31
CA PRO A 13 1.93 -0.18 -29.99
C PRO A 13 1.37 0.94 -29.09
N ASP A 14 1.09 2.11 -29.65
CA ASP A 14 0.60 3.27 -28.88
C ASP A 14 -0.71 3.02 -28.13
N THR A 15 -1.60 2.20 -28.72
CA THR A 15 -2.85 1.77 -28.08
C THR A 15 -2.59 0.97 -26.80
N LEU A 16 -1.58 0.10 -26.82
CA LEU A 16 -1.17 -0.69 -25.67
C LEU A 16 -0.46 0.18 -24.63
N ARG A 17 0.37 1.13 -25.07
CA ARG A 17 1.07 2.07 -24.19
C ARG A 17 0.09 2.92 -23.37
N ALA A 18 -0.98 3.42 -24.00
CA ALA A 18 -2.01 4.21 -23.31
C ALA A 18 -2.78 3.38 -22.27
N ALA A 19 -3.17 2.14 -22.60
CA ALA A 19 -3.85 1.24 -21.67
C ALA A 19 -2.96 0.89 -20.47
N ILE A 20 -1.69 0.56 -20.73
CA ILE A 20 -0.69 0.26 -19.69
C ILE A 20 -0.46 1.46 -18.79
N GLY A 21 -0.36 2.67 -19.35
CA GLY A 21 -0.24 3.90 -18.57
C GLY A 21 -1.35 4.07 -17.54
N LYS A 22 -2.61 3.80 -17.93
CA LYS A 22 -3.76 3.86 -17.01
C LYS A 22 -3.68 2.84 -15.88
N GLU A 23 -3.26 1.60 -16.18
CA GLU A 23 -3.12 0.56 -15.15
C GLU A 23 -1.99 0.88 -14.18
N GLN A 24 -0.87 1.40 -14.69
CA GLN A 24 0.23 1.85 -13.85
C GLN A 24 -0.20 3.05 -12.98
N GLU A 25 -0.96 4.01 -13.52
CA GLU A 25 -1.55 5.14 -12.76
C GLU A 25 -2.42 4.68 -11.59
N GLN A 26 -3.09 3.54 -11.74
CA GLN A 26 -3.85 2.88 -10.66
C GLN A 26 -2.95 2.09 -9.68
N GLY A 27 -1.62 2.22 -9.78
CA GLY A 27 -0.68 1.55 -8.88
C GLY A 27 -0.45 0.07 -9.17
N LYS A 28 -0.97 -0.46 -10.28
CA LYS A 28 -0.84 -1.87 -10.62
C LYS A 28 0.53 -2.15 -11.25
N THR A 29 1.09 -3.30 -10.91
CA THR A 29 2.31 -3.80 -11.54
C THR A 29 1.96 -4.39 -12.90
N VAL A 30 2.61 -3.91 -13.96
CA VAL A 30 2.37 -4.37 -15.33
C VAL A 30 3.51 -5.25 -15.84
N SER A 31 3.17 -6.46 -16.24
CA SER A 31 4.05 -7.38 -16.98
C SER A 31 3.61 -7.49 -18.43
N TYR A 32 4.58 -7.45 -19.34
CA TYR A 32 4.31 -7.41 -20.78
C TYR A 32 4.39 -8.82 -21.37
N ILE A 33 3.52 -9.11 -22.33
CA ILE A 33 3.56 -10.33 -23.13
C ILE A 33 4.15 -9.98 -24.49
N VAL A 34 5.24 -10.64 -24.85
CA VAL A 34 5.98 -10.41 -26.10
C VAL A 34 6.01 -11.69 -26.92
N ILE A 35 5.68 -11.59 -28.21
CA ILE A 35 5.80 -12.68 -29.18
C ILE A 35 6.55 -12.14 -30.39
N ALA A 36 7.62 -12.82 -30.82
CA ALA A 36 8.42 -12.45 -31.98
C ALA A 36 8.78 -10.94 -32.01
N GLU A 37 9.39 -10.45 -30.91
CA GLU A 37 9.87 -9.07 -30.75
C GLU A 37 8.77 -7.99 -30.76
N LYS A 38 7.50 -8.38 -30.65
CA LYS A 38 6.36 -7.45 -30.57
C LYS A 38 5.59 -7.64 -29.27
N ALA A 39 5.29 -6.53 -28.58
CA ALA A 39 4.39 -6.57 -27.44
C ALA A 39 2.95 -6.82 -27.93
N VAL A 40 2.37 -7.95 -27.53
CA VAL A 40 1.02 -8.38 -27.94
C VAL A 40 -0.03 -8.18 -26.84
N GLY A 41 0.40 -7.92 -25.61
CA GLY A 41 -0.50 -7.75 -24.47
C GLY A 41 0.24 -7.46 -23.16
N TYR A 42 -0.52 -7.41 -22.07
CA TYR A 42 0.02 -7.23 -20.72
C TYR A 42 -0.85 -7.96 -19.68
N VAL A 43 -0.24 -8.24 -18.52
CA VAL A 43 -0.89 -8.77 -17.32
C VAL A 43 -0.67 -7.76 -16.20
N THR A 44 -1.74 -7.44 -15.47
CA THR A 44 -1.68 -6.58 -14.28
C THR A 44 -1.69 -7.42 -13.02
N ILE A 45 -0.78 -7.13 -12.11
CA ILE A 45 -0.73 -7.71 -10.77
C ILE A 45 -0.92 -6.58 -9.78
N SER A 46 -1.86 -6.74 -8.86
CA SER A 46 -2.15 -5.77 -7.82
C SER A 46 -2.68 -6.47 -6.58
N ASP A 47 -2.37 -5.94 -5.42
CA ASP A 47 -3.02 -6.36 -4.19
C ASP A 47 -4.42 -5.76 -4.12
N ALA A 48 -5.42 -6.64 -4.06
CA ALA A 48 -6.80 -6.21 -3.97
C ALA A 48 -7.08 -5.66 -2.57
N ILE A 49 -7.67 -4.47 -2.52
CA ILE A 49 -8.25 -3.92 -1.29
C ILE A 49 -9.36 -4.87 -0.81
N LYS A 50 -9.36 -5.22 0.48
CA LYS A 50 -10.41 -6.08 1.04
C LYS A 50 -11.77 -5.40 0.87
N ILE A 51 -12.78 -6.18 0.51
CA ILE A 51 -14.14 -5.69 0.18
C ILE A 51 -14.72 -4.80 1.30
N ASN A 52 -14.43 -5.13 2.56
CA ASN A 52 -14.91 -4.40 3.73
C ASN A 52 -14.03 -3.21 4.15
N SER A 53 -12.84 -3.02 3.59
CA SER A 53 -11.92 -1.95 4.02
C SER A 53 -12.53 -0.57 3.83
N LYS A 54 -13.21 -0.33 2.70
CA LYS A 54 -13.80 0.98 2.42
C LYS A 54 -14.90 1.37 3.40
N GLU A 55 -15.75 0.41 3.76
CA GLU A 55 -16.82 0.62 4.74
C GLU A 55 -16.25 0.83 6.14
N ALA A 56 -15.31 0.00 6.56
CA ALA A 56 -14.64 0.14 7.87
C ALA A 56 -13.92 1.49 8.02
N ILE A 57 -13.18 1.94 7.00
CA ILE A 57 -12.55 3.27 7.03
C ILE A 57 -13.59 4.38 7.12
N LYS A 58 -14.69 4.26 6.38
CA LYS A 58 -15.77 5.25 6.42
C LYS A 58 -16.40 5.34 7.81
N GLU A 59 -16.70 4.21 8.45
CA GLU A 59 -17.25 4.18 9.81
C GLU A 59 -16.30 4.85 10.82
N LEU A 60 -15.00 4.56 10.75
CA LEU A 60 -13.99 5.22 11.59
C LEU A 60 -13.98 6.73 11.38
N GLN A 61 -14.01 7.19 10.13
CA GLN A 61 -14.06 8.62 9.80
C GLN A 61 -15.35 9.29 10.29
N GLU A 62 -16.50 8.62 10.23
CA GLU A 62 -17.79 9.12 10.73
C GLU A 62 -17.80 9.23 12.27
N LEU A 63 -17.03 8.40 12.97
CA LEU A 63 -16.77 8.51 14.41
C LEU A 63 -15.79 9.63 14.77
N GLY A 64 -15.25 10.35 13.78
CA GLY A 64 -14.28 11.43 13.99
C GLY A 64 -12.85 10.94 14.20
N ILE A 65 -12.54 9.70 13.85
CA ILE A 65 -11.20 9.13 13.94
C ILE A 65 -10.42 9.48 12.67
N ASP A 66 -9.26 10.12 12.83
CA ASP A 66 -8.35 10.41 11.72
C ASP A 66 -7.66 9.11 11.26
N VAL A 67 -7.88 8.70 10.02
CA VAL A 67 -7.28 7.47 9.46
C VAL A 67 -6.06 7.81 8.60
N PHE A 68 -4.94 7.16 8.90
CA PHE A 68 -3.66 7.28 8.19
C PHE A 68 -3.28 5.94 7.55
N MET A 69 -2.79 5.96 6.31
CA MET A 69 -2.16 4.79 5.68
C MET A 69 -0.65 4.98 5.57
N LEU A 70 0.11 4.03 6.12
CA LEU A 70 1.58 4.01 6.03
C LEU A 70 2.02 2.76 5.24
N THR A 71 2.52 2.96 4.02
CA THR A 71 2.89 1.85 3.12
C THR A 71 4.34 1.95 2.65
N GLY A 72 4.97 0.79 2.45
CA GLY A 72 6.26 0.67 1.78
C GLY A 72 6.16 0.79 0.26
N ASP A 73 4.95 0.77 -0.30
CA ASP A 73 4.71 0.96 -1.73
C ASP A 73 5.13 2.34 -2.22
N ASN A 74 5.38 2.45 -3.52
CA ASN A 74 5.68 3.72 -4.14
C ASN A 74 4.49 4.70 -4.08
N GLU A 75 4.80 5.99 -4.29
CA GLU A 75 3.85 7.10 -4.23
C GLU A 75 2.63 6.92 -5.14
N ARG A 76 2.79 6.31 -6.31
CA ARG A 76 1.70 6.13 -7.27
C ARG A 76 0.68 5.11 -6.74
N THR A 77 1.16 3.98 -6.24
CA THR A 77 0.31 2.93 -5.65
C THR A 77 -0.35 3.42 -4.38
N ALA A 78 0.40 4.06 -3.47
CA ALA A 78 -0.14 4.62 -2.25
C ALA A 78 -1.25 5.65 -2.52
N ARG A 79 -1.06 6.54 -3.49
CA ARG A 79 -2.07 7.53 -3.89
C ARG A 79 -3.33 6.88 -4.44
N ALA A 80 -3.19 5.87 -5.30
CA ALA A 80 -4.33 5.16 -5.87
C ALA A 80 -5.17 4.50 -4.78
N VAL A 81 -4.54 3.77 -3.85
CA VAL A 81 -5.21 3.11 -2.72
C VAL A 81 -5.86 4.14 -1.78
N ALA A 82 -5.14 5.23 -1.45
CA ALA A 82 -5.68 6.30 -0.61
C ALA A 82 -6.91 6.96 -1.24
N GLY A 83 -6.89 7.19 -2.57
CA GLY A 83 -8.02 7.73 -3.32
C GLY A 83 -9.23 6.78 -3.32
N GLU A 84 -9.00 5.49 -3.52
CA GLU A 84 -10.07 4.48 -3.53
C GLU A 84 -10.76 4.34 -2.15
N LEU A 85 -9.96 4.43 -1.07
CA LEU A 85 -10.41 4.40 0.32
C LEU A 85 -10.84 5.76 0.89
N ASN A 86 -10.71 6.84 0.11
CA ASN A 86 -11.01 8.21 0.53
C ASN A 86 -10.26 8.64 1.81
N LEU A 87 -8.96 8.35 1.86
CA LEU A 87 -8.07 8.73 2.96
C LEU A 87 -7.52 10.14 2.76
N LYS A 88 -7.62 10.97 3.81
CA LYS A 88 -7.01 12.31 3.83
C LYS A 88 -5.49 12.26 4.03
N HIS A 89 -5.00 11.20 4.68
CA HIS A 89 -3.61 11.10 5.10
C HIS A 89 -3.02 9.76 4.65
N TYR A 90 -1.92 9.81 3.90
CA TYR A 90 -1.11 8.65 3.59
C TYR A 90 0.37 9.03 3.51
N LYS A 91 1.25 8.06 3.73
CA LYS A 91 2.69 8.17 3.50
C LYS A 91 3.17 6.94 2.74
N ALA A 92 3.85 7.19 1.63
CA ALA A 92 4.38 6.16 0.74
C ALA A 92 5.89 5.96 0.98
N ALA A 93 6.42 4.87 0.44
CA ALA A 93 7.82 4.48 0.50
C ALA A 93 8.39 4.47 1.94
N CYS A 94 7.53 4.15 2.93
CA CYS A 94 7.90 4.12 4.33
C CYS A 94 8.82 2.92 4.62
N LEU A 95 9.93 3.19 5.29
CA LEU A 95 10.70 2.18 6.01
C LEU A 95 10.01 1.84 7.35
N PRO A 96 10.36 0.72 8.00
CA PRO A 96 9.83 0.40 9.34
C PRO A 96 10.03 1.54 10.35
N GLU A 97 11.17 2.22 10.30
CA GLU A 97 11.47 3.39 11.15
C GLU A 97 10.56 4.59 10.85
N ASP A 98 10.18 4.79 9.58
CA ASP A 98 9.24 5.88 9.22
C ASP A 98 7.87 5.67 9.84
N LYS A 99 7.42 4.41 9.93
CA LYS A 99 6.14 4.07 10.56
C LYS A 99 6.18 4.38 12.05
N LEU A 100 7.26 3.98 12.72
CA LEU A 100 7.49 4.26 14.14
C LEU A 100 7.52 5.78 14.43
N ASN A 101 8.28 6.52 13.63
CA ASN A 101 8.43 7.96 13.80
C ASN A 101 7.11 8.71 13.57
N GLU A 102 6.27 8.24 12.65
CA GLU A 102 4.96 8.85 12.42
C GLU A 102 4.01 8.64 13.60
N ILE A 103 4.03 7.46 14.23
CA ILE A 103 3.26 7.21 15.45
C ILE A 103 3.73 8.14 16.58
N LYS A 104 5.03 8.24 16.82
CA LYS A 104 5.59 9.16 17.82
C LYS A 104 5.18 10.60 17.56
N ARG A 105 5.27 11.06 16.30
CA ARG A 105 4.86 12.41 15.90
C ARG A 105 3.39 12.70 16.21
N LEU A 106 2.51 11.72 16.01
CA LEU A 106 1.08 11.85 16.33
C LEU A 106 0.83 11.84 17.85
N GLN A 107 1.54 10.98 18.59
CA GLN A 107 1.48 10.94 20.05
C GLN A 107 2.00 12.24 20.70
N ASP A 108 3.12 12.77 20.19
CA ASP A 108 3.69 14.06 20.60
C ASP A 108 2.73 15.23 20.33
N ALA A 109 1.86 15.10 19.32
CA ALA A 109 0.78 16.03 19.04
C ALA A 109 -0.46 15.82 19.94
N GLY A 110 -0.38 14.95 20.94
CA GLY A 110 -1.44 14.66 21.92
C GLY A 110 -2.54 13.74 21.39
N LYS A 111 -2.31 13.00 20.29
CA LYS A 111 -3.26 12.02 19.77
C LYS A 111 -3.04 10.65 20.43
N LEU A 112 -4.12 9.94 20.73
CA LEU A 112 -4.06 8.50 20.99
C LEU A 112 -4.04 7.77 19.64
N VAL A 113 -3.08 6.86 19.47
CA VAL A 113 -2.81 6.20 18.20
C VAL A 113 -3.07 4.71 18.32
N ALA A 114 -4.01 4.20 17.52
CA ALA A 114 -4.15 2.79 17.24
C ALA A 114 -3.45 2.46 15.91
N MET A 115 -2.63 1.40 15.89
CA MET A 115 -1.99 0.92 14.67
C MET A 115 -2.52 -0.46 14.30
N ALA A 116 -2.91 -0.63 13.04
CA ALA A 116 -3.18 -1.95 12.45
C ALA A 116 -2.08 -2.32 11.46
N GLY A 117 -1.55 -3.53 11.54
CA GLY A 117 -0.43 -4.01 10.71
C GLY A 117 -0.29 -5.52 10.70
N ASP A 118 0.60 -6.08 9.89
CA ASP A 118 0.73 -7.55 9.73
C ASP A 118 1.40 -8.27 10.93
N GLY A 119 2.00 -7.51 11.85
CA GLY A 119 2.67 -8.04 13.04
C GLY A 119 4.10 -8.55 12.82
N ILE A 120 4.58 -8.63 11.56
CA ILE A 120 5.93 -9.12 11.23
C ILE A 120 6.82 -7.95 10.82
N ASN A 121 6.37 -7.14 9.87
CA ASN A 121 7.12 -5.97 9.40
C ASN A 121 6.79 -4.74 10.24
N ASP A 122 5.62 -4.76 10.87
CA ASP A 122 5.05 -3.64 11.61
C ASP A 122 5.27 -3.73 13.12
N SER A 123 5.93 -4.79 13.64
CA SER A 123 6.03 -5.06 15.08
C SER A 123 6.55 -3.88 15.91
N PRO A 124 7.64 -3.18 15.52
CA PRO A 124 8.14 -2.04 16.29
C PRO A 124 7.13 -0.88 16.36
N ALA A 125 6.41 -0.65 15.28
CA ALA A 125 5.41 0.41 15.21
C ALA A 125 4.13 0.03 15.97
N LEU A 126 3.72 -1.25 15.91
CA LEU A 126 2.60 -1.80 16.69
C LEU A 126 2.84 -1.69 18.20
N ALA A 127 4.07 -1.96 18.66
CA ALA A 127 4.45 -1.84 20.07
C ALA A 127 4.52 -0.37 20.57
N GLN A 128 4.77 0.58 19.66
CA GLN A 128 4.82 2.01 20.00
C GLN A 128 3.42 2.65 20.09
N ALA A 129 2.44 2.10 19.36
CA ALA A 129 1.07 2.60 19.37
C ALA A 129 0.43 2.42 20.76
N ASP A 130 -0.52 3.29 21.10
CA ASP A 130 -1.31 3.14 22.33
C ASP A 130 -2.17 1.86 22.29
N VAL A 131 -2.58 1.46 21.07
CA VAL A 131 -3.23 0.17 20.80
C VAL A 131 -2.66 -0.44 19.51
N GLY A 132 -1.95 -1.56 19.63
CA GLY A 132 -1.47 -2.36 18.49
C GLY A 132 -2.49 -3.44 18.08
N ILE A 133 -2.84 -3.52 16.80
CA ILE A 133 -3.79 -4.48 16.23
C ILE A 133 -3.06 -5.28 15.12
N ALA A 134 -2.62 -6.49 15.44
CA ALA A 134 -2.01 -7.36 14.44
C ALA A 134 -3.09 -8.05 13.58
N MET A 135 -3.02 -7.84 12.27
CA MET A 135 -3.90 -8.39 11.25
C MET A 135 -3.22 -9.59 10.57
N GLY A 136 -3.27 -10.76 11.19
CA GLY A 136 -2.75 -12.00 10.60
C GLY A 136 -3.00 -13.22 11.49
N THR A 137 -3.18 -14.39 10.85
CA THR A 137 -3.34 -15.72 11.48
C THR A 137 -2.07 -16.25 12.16
N GLY A 138 -1.09 -15.38 12.42
CA GLY A 138 0.15 -15.73 13.12
C GLY A 138 -0.10 -15.67 14.62
N THR A 139 -0.65 -16.74 15.16
CA THR A 139 -0.93 -16.91 16.60
C THR A 139 0.28 -16.68 17.51
N ASP A 140 1.50 -16.63 16.99
CA ASP A 140 2.70 -16.65 17.82
C ASP A 140 3.44 -15.31 17.91
N ILE A 141 3.47 -14.48 16.85
CA ILE A 141 4.28 -13.24 16.84
C ILE A 141 3.49 -12.02 17.35
N ALA A 142 2.18 -12.00 17.15
CA ALA A 142 1.33 -10.91 17.62
C ALA A 142 1.21 -10.86 19.16
N MET A 143 1.30 -12.01 19.84
CA MET A 143 1.20 -12.08 21.30
C MET A 143 2.45 -11.51 22.02
N GLU A 144 3.64 -11.62 21.42
CA GLU A 144 4.88 -11.13 22.04
C GLU A 144 5.10 -9.62 21.86
N SER A 145 4.50 -8.99 20.85
CA SER A 145 4.74 -7.57 20.54
C SER A 145 3.74 -6.60 21.20
N ALA A 146 2.68 -7.13 21.83
CA ALA A 146 1.60 -6.35 22.46
C ALA A 146 1.66 -6.37 24.00
N ALA A 147 2.75 -6.87 24.60
CA ALA A 147 2.96 -7.00 26.04
C ALA A 147 3.84 -5.88 26.61
#